data_AF-A0A8X6LXQ1-F1
#
_entry.id   AF-A0A8X6LXQ1-F1
#
_cell.length_a   1.000
_cell.length_b   1.000
_cell.length_c   1.000
_cell.angle_alpha   90.00
_cell.angle_beta   90.00
_cell.angle_gamma   90.00
#
_symmetry.space_group_name_H-M   'P 1'
#
loop_
_entity.id
_entity.type
_entity.pdbx_description
1 polymer ?
#
loop_
_entity_poly.entity_id
_entity_poly.type
_entity_poly.pdbx_seq_one_letter_code
_entity_poly.pdbx_strand_id
1 'polypeptide(L)'
;MYSIEWHKKKGLPHAHILMWMMEKITPNRIDEIISAEIPDIEIDKDLHDIVSKNMIYGPCGSLNNKSPCMSDGKCTKWYPRDLLAETITGNDGYPLYR
;
A
#
# COMPACT_ATOMS: atom_id res chain seq x y z
N MET A 1 19.61 -3.56 2.43
CA MET A 1 19.51 -3.06 3.83
C MET A 1 18.07 -3.22 4.25
N TYR A 2 17.78 -3.67 5.47
CA TYR A 2 16.40 -3.69 5.97
C TYR A 2 16.33 -3.17 7.41
N SER A 3 15.24 -2.48 7.74
CA SER A 3 14.89 -2.11 9.11
C SER A 3 13.53 -2.69 9.47
N ILE A 4 13.35 -3.10 10.72
CA ILE A 4 12.08 -3.59 11.24
C ILE A 4 11.57 -2.60 12.26
N GLU A 5 10.36 -2.08 12.05
CA GLU A 5 9.71 -1.14 12.93
C GLU A 5 8.39 -1.71 13.44
N TRP A 6 8.10 -1.50 14.73
CA TRP A 6 6.86 -1.94 15.34
C TRP A 6 5.79 -0.87 15.23
N HIS A 7 4.76 -1.12 14.43
CA HIS A 7 3.68 -0.17 14.24
C HIS A 7 2.73 -0.22 15.45
N LYS A 8 2.94 0.66 16.45
CA LYS A 8 2.16 0.70 17.70
C LYS A 8 0.63 0.69 17.53
N LYS A 9 0.12 1.19 16.39
CA LYS A 9 -1.32 1.19 16.05
C LYS A 9 -1.83 -0.11 15.43
N LYS A 10 -0.99 -0.88 14.72
CA LYS A 10 -1.40 -2.09 13.99
C LYS A 10 -0.95 -3.39 14.66
N GLY A 11 -0.08 -3.31 15.67
CA GLY A 11 0.32 -4.46 16.49
C GLY A 11 1.21 -5.49 15.78
N LEU A 12 1.60 -5.24 14.53
CA LEU A 12 2.45 -6.10 13.73
C LEU A 12 3.76 -5.39 13.35
N PRO A 13 4.87 -6.15 13.23
CA PRO A 13 6.13 -5.60 12.73
C PRO A 13 6.00 -5.26 11.24
N HIS A 14 6.52 -4.10 10.85
CA HIS A 14 6.66 -3.68 9.47
C HIS A 14 8.15 -3.67 9.10
N ALA A 15 8.49 -4.27 7.96
CA ALA A 15 9.87 -4.28 7.46
C ALA A 15 10.00 -3.29 6.31
N HIS A 16 10.95 -2.36 6.41
CA HIS A 16 11.40 -1.54 5.30
C HIS A 16 12.58 -2.24 4.65
N ILE A 17 12.41 -2.75 3.43
CA ILE A 17 13.45 -3.48 2.68
C ILE A 17 13.91 -2.61 1.51
N LEU A 18 15.19 -2.24 1.51
CA LEU A 18 15.81 -1.51 0.40
C LEU A 18 16.64 -2.48 -0.46
N MET A 19 16.23 -2.60 -1.72
CA MET A 19 16.89 -3.43 -2.74
C MET A 19 17.61 -2.53 -3.75
N TRP A 20 18.89 -2.82 -4.00
CA TRP A 20 19.71 -2.14 -5.00
C TRP A 20 19.84 -3.07 -6.20
N MET A 21 19.51 -2.57 -7.39
CA MET A 21 19.60 -3.36 -8.63
C MET A 21 20.71 -2.82 -9.51
N MET A 22 21.38 -3.73 -10.22
CA MET A 22 22.44 -3.34 -11.17
C MET A 22 21.86 -2.62 -12.39
N GLU A 23 20.67 -3.03 -12.84
CA GLU A 23 19.96 -2.42 -13.95
C GLU A 23 18.73 -1.66 -13.46
N LYS A 24 18.40 -0.57 -14.16
CA LYS A 24 17.19 0.20 -13.88
C LYS A 24 15.97 -0.61 -14.31
N ILE A 25 15.03 -0.85 -13.39
CA ILE A 25 13.72 -1.44 -13.75
C ILE A 25 12.94 -0.44 -14.61
N THR A 26 12.35 -0.91 -15.70
CA THR A 26 11.33 -0.19 -16.47
C THR A 26 9.96 -0.33 -15.81
N PRO A 27 9.06 0.67 -15.86
CA PRO A 27 7.75 0.61 -15.20
C PRO A 27 6.99 -0.71 -15.41
N ASN A 28 7.03 -1.22 -16.65
CA ASN A 28 6.38 -2.46 -17.09
C ASN A 28 6.89 -3.73 -16.38
N ARG A 29 8.07 -3.70 -15.77
CA ARG A 29 8.69 -4.83 -15.05
C ARG A 29 8.62 -4.68 -13.53
N ILE A 30 8.10 -3.55 -13.02
CA ILE A 30 8.00 -3.33 -11.57
C ILE A 30 7.06 -4.37 -10.95
N ASP A 31 5.93 -4.63 -11.60
CA ASP A 31 4.92 -5.57 -11.10
C ASP A 31 5.41 -7.03 -11.08
N GLU A 32 6.45 -7.37 -11.86
CA GLU A 32 7.12 -8.69 -11.82
C GLU A 32 7.96 -8.87 -10.54
N ILE A 33 8.44 -7.78 -9.95
CA ILE A 33 9.38 -7.79 -8.82
C ILE A 33 8.65 -7.44 -7.52
N ILE A 34 7.74 -6.47 -7.57
CA ILE A 34 6.96 -6.00 -6.44
C ILE A 34 5.52 -5.81 -6.90
N SER A 35 4.62 -6.63 -6.38
CA SER A 35 3.17 -6.46 -6.55
C SER A 35 2.49 -6.41 -5.17
N ALA A 36 1.44 -5.60 -5.06
CA ALA A 36 0.64 -5.47 -3.85
C ALA A 36 -0.79 -5.92 -4.16
N GLU A 37 -1.04 -7.23 -4.06
CA GLU A 37 -2.35 -7.83 -4.32
C GLU A 37 -3.05 -8.25 -3.03
N ILE A 38 -4.38 -8.17 -3.03
CA ILE A 38 -5.20 -8.76 -1.98
C ILE A 38 -5.37 -10.25 -2.33
N PRO A 39 -5.01 -11.18 -1.44
CA PRO A 39 -5.14 -12.62 -1.69
C PRO A 39 -6.58 -13.03 -2.01
N ASP A 40 -6.77 -14.05 -2.84
CA ASP A 40 -8.11 -14.57 -3.13
C ASP A 40 -8.64 -15.34 -1.91
N ILE A 41 -9.87 -15.01 -1.48
CA ILE A 41 -10.53 -15.63 -0.32
C ILE A 41 -10.81 -17.13 -0.51
N GLU A 42 -11.02 -17.58 -1.75
CA GLU A 42 -11.29 -18.98 -2.09
C GLU A 42 -9.99 -19.81 -2.15
N ILE A 43 -8.85 -19.17 -2.41
CA ILE A 43 -7.53 -19.83 -2.49
C ILE A 43 -6.86 -19.86 -1.11
N ASP A 44 -6.82 -18.72 -0.42
CA ASP A 44 -6.18 -18.57 0.89
C ASP A 44 -6.93 -17.56 1.76
N LYS A 45 -7.96 -18.06 2.44
CA LYS A 45 -8.79 -17.28 3.35
C LYS A 45 -8.01 -16.68 4.52
N ASP A 46 -7.08 -17.43 5.09
CA ASP A 46 -6.34 -16.99 6.28
C ASP A 46 -5.44 -15.80 5.92
N LEU A 47 -4.75 -15.87 4.78
CA LEU A 47 -3.92 -14.76 4.30
C LEU A 47 -4.79 -13.57 3.89
N HIS A 48 -5.92 -13.80 3.20
CA HIS A 48 -6.87 -12.74 2.86
C HIS A 48 -7.36 -12.00 4.11
N ASP A 49 -7.73 -12.73 5.17
CA ASP A 49 -8.22 -12.13 6.42
C ASP A 49 -7.13 -11.33 7.15
N ILE A 50 -5.89 -11.83 7.15
CA ILE A 50 -4.74 -11.13 7.73
C ILE A 50 -4.45 -9.84 6.94
N VAL A 51 -4.36 -9.91 5.62
CA VAL A 51 -4.08 -8.74 4.76
C VAL A 51 -5.22 -7.72 4.87
N SER A 52 -6.47 -8.17 4.79
CA SER A 52 -7.64 -7.29 4.88
C SER A 52 -7.73 -6.58 6.22
N LYS A 53 -7.44 -7.26 7.32
CA LYS A 53 -7.49 -6.67 8.66
C LYS A 53 -6.36 -5.69 8.93
N ASN A 54 -5.16 -5.96 8.43
CA ASN A 54 -3.95 -5.26 8.85
C ASN A 54 -3.40 -4.28 7.79
N MET A 55 -3.57 -4.55 6.51
CA MET A 55 -3.01 -3.76 5.41
C MET A 55 -4.04 -2.78 4.82
N ILE A 56 -5.33 -3.12 4.82
CA ILE A 56 -6.39 -2.26 4.29
C ILE A 56 -6.79 -1.19 5.33
N TYR A 57 -6.83 0.07 4.89
CA TYR A 57 -7.34 1.17 5.71
C TYR A 57 -8.87 1.17 5.71
N GLY A 58 -9.48 1.48 6.86
CA GLY A 58 -10.92 1.70 6.94
C GLY A 58 -11.37 2.91 6.10
N PRO A 59 -12.69 3.06 5.88
CA PRO A 59 -13.24 4.14 5.06
C PRO A 59 -12.81 5.52 5.59
N CYS A 60 -12.63 6.48 4.69
CA CYS A 60 -12.37 7.87 5.01
C CYS A 60 -13.04 8.78 3.98
N GLY A 61 -12.88 10.09 4.11
CA GLY A 61 -13.55 11.06 3.24
C GLY A 61 -15.03 11.16 3.56
N SER A 62 -15.85 11.24 2.52
CA SER A 62 -17.31 11.30 2.63
C SER A 62 -17.91 10.08 3.32
N LEU A 63 -17.25 8.92 3.26
CA LEU A 63 -17.71 7.69 3.89
C LEU A 63 -17.47 7.68 5.41
N ASN A 64 -16.45 8.38 5.88
CA ASN A 64 -16.17 8.50 7.32
C ASN A 64 -15.32 9.74 7.63
N ASN A 65 -15.98 10.83 7.98
CA ASN A 65 -15.32 12.09 8.35
C ASN A 65 -14.67 12.05 9.75
N LYS A 66 -14.89 10.99 10.54
CA LYS A 66 -14.27 10.80 11.86
C LYS A 66 -12.95 10.03 11.80
N SER A 67 -12.54 9.59 10.61
CA SER A 67 -11.28 8.85 10.45
C SER A 67 -10.08 9.72 10.86
N PRO A 68 -9.05 9.17 11.52
CA PRO A 68 -7.89 9.95 12.00
C PRO A 68 -7.10 10.69 10.91
N CYS A 69 -7.29 10.31 9.63
CA CYS A 69 -6.66 10.97 8.50
C CYS A 69 -7.43 12.21 8.00
N MET A 70 -8.63 12.48 8.51
CA MET A 70 -9.48 13.60 8.08
C MET A 70 -9.05 14.90 8.77
N SER A 71 -8.87 15.96 7.98
CA SER A 71 -8.69 17.35 8.44
C SER A 71 -9.44 18.28 7.51
N ASP A 72 -10.18 19.25 8.04
CA ASP A 72 -10.94 20.25 7.26
C ASP A 72 -11.85 19.63 6.19
N GLY A 73 -12.46 18.47 6.50
CA GLY A 73 -13.34 17.73 5.60
C GLY A 73 -12.62 17.02 4.44
N LYS A 74 -11.28 16.98 4.42
CA LYS A 74 -10.48 16.29 3.40
C LYS A 74 -9.55 15.26 4.03
N CYS A 75 -9.31 14.16 3.31
CA CYS A 75 -8.33 13.17 3.72
C CYS A 75 -6.92 13.72 3.50
N THR A 76 -6.16 13.92 4.59
CA THR A 76 -4.76 14.38 4.55
C THR A 76 -3.81 13.40 3.85
N LYS A 77 -4.25 12.15 3.66
CA LYS A 77 -3.49 11.08 3.00
C LYS A 77 -3.91 10.83 1.54
N TRP A 78 -4.84 11.65 1.03
CA TRP A 78 -5.29 11.66 -0.36
C TRP A 78 -5.90 10.33 -0.81
N TYR A 79 -6.69 9.72 0.07
CA TYR A 79 -7.51 8.55 -0.26
C TYR A 79 -8.96 8.96 -0.60
N PRO A 80 -9.66 8.17 -1.45
CA PRO A 80 -9.13 7.02 -2.20
C PRO A 80 -8.17 7.48 -3.31
N ARG A 81 -7.14 6.68 -3.61
CA ARG A 81 -6.27 6.91 -4.76
C ARG A 81 -6.94 6.35 -6.02
N ASP A 82 -6.63 6.94 -7.15
CA ASP A 82 -7.09 6.42 -8.44
C ASP A 82 -6.50 5.04 -8.68
N LEU A 83 -7.34 4.10 -9.12
CA LEU A 83 -6.91 2.78 -9.59
C LEU A 83 -6.31 2.96 -10.99
N LEU A 84 -5.08 2.50 -11.17
CA LEU A 84 -4.39 2.56 -12.45
C LEU A 84 -4.39 1.19 -13.10
N ALA A 85 -4.25 1.14 -14.43
CA ALA A 85 -4.12 -0.14 -15.13
C ALA A 85 -2.68 -0.69 -15.10
N GLU A 86 -1.70 0.19 -14.91
CA GLU A 86 -0.27 -0.11 -14.93
C GLU A 86 0.47 0.76 -13.92
N THR A 87 1.57 0.25 -13.37
CA THR A 87 2.41 1.01 -12.44
C THR A 87 3.17 2.12 -13.18
N ILE A 88 2.99 3.38 -12.78
CA ILE A 88 3.64 4.56 -13.36
C ILE A 88 4.70 5.07 -12.39
N THR A 89 5.95 5.20 -12.82
CA THR A 89 7.00 5.85 -12.03
C THR A 89 6.77 7.35 -11.99
N GLY A 90 6.39 7.88 -10.81
CA GLY A 90 6.19 9.31 -10.59
C GLY A 90 7.50 10.12 -10.69
N ASN A 91 7.37 11.40 -11.04
CA ASN A 91 8.50 12.33 -11.13
C ASN A 91 9.09 12.69 -9.75
N ASP A 92 8.36 12.41 -8.68
CA ASP A 92 8.72 12.62 -7.27
C ASP A 92 9.40 11.38 -6.64
N GLY A 93 9.64 10.32 -7.42
CA GLY A 93 10.26 9.09 -6.96
C GLY A 93 9.30 8.11 -6.30
N TYR A 94 8.01 8.43 -6.20
CA TYR A 94 6.98 7.50 -5.72
C TYR A 94 6.23 6.89 -6.91
N PRO A 95 6.28 5.57 -7.11
CA PRO A 95 5.47 4.92 -8.13
C PRO A 95 3.99 4.96 -7.73
N LEU A 96 3.13 5.20 -8.72
CA LEU A 96 1.70 4.99 -8.62
C LEU A 96 1.44 3.56 -9.11
N TYR A 97 1.08 2.67 -8.19
CA TYR A 97 0.82 1.27 -8.49
C TYR A 97 -0.55 1.07 -9.13
N ARG A 98 -0.68 -0.03 -9.88
CA ARG A 98 -1.95 -0.60 -10.34
C ARG A 98 -2.92 -0.82 -9.17
#